data_AF-A0A662W4L7-F1
#
_entry.id   AF-A0A662W4L7-F1
#
_cell.length_a   1.000
_cell.length_b   1.000
_cell.length_c   1.000
_cell.angle_alpha   90.00
_cell.angle_beta   90.00
_cell.angle_gamma   90.00
#
_symmetry.space_group_name_H-M   'P 1'
#
loop_
_entity.id
_entity.type
_entity.pdbx_description
1 polymer ?
#
loop_
_entity_poly.entity_id
_entity_poly.type
_entity_poly.pdbx_seq_one_letter_code
_entity_poly.pdbx_strand_id
1 'polypeptide(L)'
;MKSRRKWSYEEESFILENYPYMGREKISKILNRPLSSVALKLKQLGVMKCIRWTEEEDRFIIENYDRMSIKELAAHLGRTQYAVVSHIRMLRNRGIIKHRKRISKDWSEDEEEFLRKHYGIMDTKELAKLLGRSTCAINTKASRMGIRKHWHGNMPKYLIPLMRAAEERSFS
;
A
#
# COMPACT_ATOMS: atom_id res chain seq x y z
N MET A 1 27.27 1.63 -34.27
CA MET A 1 26.24 2.42 -33.56
C MET A 1 24.86 2.01 -34.08
N LYS A 2 23.94 1.51 -33.25
CA LYS A 2 22.57 1.20 -33.71
C LYS A 2 21.81 2.52 -33.91
N SER A 3 21.45 2.82 -35.16
CA SER A 3 20.64 3.99 -35.53
C SER A 3 19.32 3.99 -34.76
N ARG A 4 18.97 5.13 -34.13
CA ARG A 4 17.69 5.27 -33.42
C ARG A 4 16.56 5.37 -34.45
N ARG A 5 15.66 4.39 -34.47
CA ARG A 5 14.45 4.36 -35.31
C ARG A 5 13.65 5.66 -35.10
N LYS A 6 13.59 6.52 -36.13
CA LYS A 6 12.80 7.76 -36.12
C LYS A 6 11.31 7.44 -35.94
N TRP A 7 10.57 8.34 -35.33
CA TRP A 7 9.11 8.24 -35.23
C TRP A 7 8.49 8.59 -36.58
N SER A 8 7.54 7.77 -37.03
CA SER A 8 6.73 8.05 -38.22
C SER A 8 5.47 8.83 -37.83
N TYR A 9 4.86 9.52 -38.80
CA TYR A 9 3.63 10.29 -38.56
C TYR A 9 2.49 9.39 -38.08
N GLU A 10 2.41 8.18 -38.64
CA GLU A 10 1.43 7.16 -38.29
C GLU A 10 1.59 6.68 -36.84
N GLU A 11 2.83 6.45 -36.40
CA GLU A 11 3.09 6.10 -35.00
C GLU A 11 2.73 7.24 -34.05
N GLU A 12 2.96 8.49 -34.46
CA GLU A 12 2.62 9.66 -33.65
C GLU A 12 1.10 9.87 -33.54
N SER A 13 0.39 9.80 -34.66
CA SER A 13 -1.08 9.85 -34.70
C SER A 13 -1.68 8.71 -33.88
N PHE A 14 -1.17 7.49 -34.03
CA PHE A 14 -1.59 6.35 -33.22
C PHE A 14 -1.40 6.62 -31.72
N ILE A 15 -0.25 7.15 -31.30
CA ILE A 15 -0.01 7.52 -29.90
C ILE A 15 -1.04 8.55 -29.43
N LEU A 16 -1.26 9.62 -30.19
CA LEU A 16 -2.15 10.72 -29.79
C LEU A 16 -3.61 10.25 -29.62
N GLU A 17 -4.09 9.40 -30.50
CA GLU A 17 -5.45 8.88 -30.49
C GLU A 17 -5.66 7.84 -29.39
N ASN A 18 -4.65 6.98 -29.15
CA ASN A 18 -4.82 5.81 -28.30
C ASN A 18 -4.29 6.01 -26.87
N TYR A 19 -3.33 6.91 -26.66
CA TYR A 19 -2.73 7.14 -25.34
C TYR A 19 -3.74 7.46 -24.23
N PRO A 20 -4.81 8.25 -24.48
CA PRO A 20 -5.82 8.53 -23.45
C PRO A 20 -6.57 7.30 -22.92
N TYR A 21 -6.64 6.20 -23.68
CA TYR A 21 -7.51 5.05 -23.39
C TYR A 21 -6.75 3.79 -22.96
N MET A 22 -5.55 3.56 -23.49
CA MET A 22 -4.84 2.28 -23.28
C MET A 22 -3.46 2.43 -22.61
N GLY A 23 -2.99 3.66 -22.40
CA GLY A 23 -1.73 3.95 -21.73
C GLY A 23 -0.49 3.56 -22.52
N ARG A 24 0.68 3.92 -21.98
CA ARG A 24 1.97 3.74 -22.67
C ARG A 24 2.39 2.27 -22.78
N GLU A 25 1.90 1.41 -21.89
CA GLU A 25 2.24 0.00 -21.82
C GLU A 25 1.65 -0.79 -22.98
N LYS A 26 0.35 -0.62 -23.29
CA LYS A 26 -0.26 -1.22 -24.48
C LYS A 26 0.32 -0.63 -25.76
N ILE A 27 0.52 0.69 -25.81
CA ILE A 27 1.14 1.36 -26.97
C ILE A 27 2.54 0.82 -27.25
N SER A 28 3.36 0.61 -26.21
CA SER A 28 4.69 0.03 -26.35
C SER A 28 4.67 -1.36 -26.99
N LYS A 29 3.69 -2.20 -26.60
CA LYS A 29 3.50 -3.53 -27.20
C LYS A 29 3.04 -3.44 -28.66
N ILE A 30 2.05 -2.60 -28.96
CA ILE A 30 1.47 -2.47 -30.31
C ILE A 30 2.49 -1.91 -31.30
N LEU A 31 3.22 -0.85 -30.91
CA LEU A 31 4.22 -0.21 -31.77
C LEU A 31 5.57 -0.95 -31.78
N ASN A 32 5.69 -2.02 -30.99
CA ASN A 32 6.93 -2.77 -30.76
C ASN A 32 8.12 -1.84 -30.46
N ARG A 33 7.92 -0.92 -29.51
CA ARG A 33 8.93 0.07 -29.09
C ARG A 33 9.15 0.01 -27.58
N PRO A 34 10.37 0.31 -27.08
CA PRO A 34 10.61 0.35 -25.65
C PRO A 34 9.69 1.33 -24.92
N LEU A 35 9.19 0.94 -23.75
CA LEU A 35 8.38 1.79 -22.86
C LEU A 35 9.01 3.17 -22.63
N SER A 36 10.34 3.20 -22.43
CA SER A 36 11.11 4.42 -22.25
C SER A 36 11.07 5.34 -23.48
N SER A 37 11.05 4.77 -24.68
CA SER A 37 10.95 5.53 -25.94
C SER A 37 9.57 6.14 -26.11
N VAL A 38 8.50 5.37 -25.83
CA VAL A 38 7.12 5.86 -25.85
C VAL A 38 6.93 6.98 -24.82
N ALA A 39 7.44 6.82 -23.61
CA ALA A 39 7.38 7.84 -22.56
C ALA A 39 8.09 9.15 -22.98
N LEU A 40 9.26 9.05 -23.60
CA LEU A 40 9.99 10.22 -24.11
C LEU A 40 9.20 10.91 -25.23
N LYS A 41 8.57 10.14 -26.12
CA LYS A 41 7.77 10.70 -27.21
C LYS A 41 6.52 11.41 -26.70
N LEU A 42 5.81 10.83 -25.75
CA LEU A 42 4.66 11.47 -25.07
C LEU A 42 5.05 12.78 -24.38
N LYS A 43 6.24 12.81 -23.76
CA LYS A 43 6.82 14.04 -23.19
C LYS A 43 7.11 15.08 -24.27
N GLN A 44 7.71 14.69 -25.39
CA GLN A 44 7.98 15.59 -26.53
C GLN A 44 6.70 16.15 -27.15
N LEU A 45 5.65 15.32 -27.24
CA LEU A 45 4.33 15.70 -27.76
C LEU A 45 3.51 16.52 -26.75
N GLY A 46 4.01 16.76 -25.53
CA GLY A 46 3.29 17.52 -24.49
C GLY A 46 2.04 16.82 -23.95
N VAL A 47 1.80 15.56 -24.32
CA VAL A 47 0.59 14.79 -23.97
C VAL A 47 0.82 13.89 -22.76
N MET A 48 1.63 14.31 -21.77
CA MET A 48 1.65 13.66 -20.45
C MET A 48 0.34 13.95 -19.68
N LYS A 49 -0.79 13.64 -20.30
CA LYS A 49 -2.13 13.74 -19.72
C LYS A 49 -2.32 12.54 -18.80
N CYS A 50 -2.93 12.79 -17.65
CA CYS A 50 -3.56 11.77 -16.82
C CYS A 50 -4.42 10.88 -17.73
N ILE A 51 -4.02 9.63 -17.90
CA ILE A 51 -4.79 8.63 -18.63
C ILE A 51 -6.18 8.60 -18.01
N ARG A 52 -7.21 8.90 -18.83
CA ARG A 52 -8.59 8.95 -18.36
C ARG A 52 -8.97 7.55 -17.87
N TRP A 53 -9.74 7.48 -16.80
CA TRP A 53 -10.28 6.22 -16.32
C TRP A 53 -11.46 5.82 -17.19
N THR A 54 -11.46 4.58 -17.67
CA THR A 54 -12.58 4.05 -18.46
C THR A 54 -13.65 3.42 -17.56
N GLU A 55 -14.85 3.24 -18.09
CA GLU A 55 -15.95 2.62 -17.34
C GLU A 55 -15.64 1.17 -16.95
N GLU A 56 -14.86 0.45 -17.77
CA GLU A 56 -14.42 -0.90 -17.49
C GLU A 56 -13.42 -0.93 -16.32
N GLU A 57 -12.50 0.04 -16.26
CA GLU A 57 -11.56 0.16 -15.14
C GLU A 57 -12.29 0.54 -13.85
N ASP A 58 -13.29 1.43 -13.94
CA ASP A 58 -14.16 1.78 -12.81
C ASP A 58 -14.91 0.54 -12.31
N ARG A 59 -15.54 -0.21 -13.21
CA ARG A 59 -16.26 -1.45 -12.90
C ARG A 59 -15.36 -2.47 -12.23
N PHE A 60 -14.16 -2.69 -12.79
CA PHE A 60 -13.18 -3.59 -12.23
C PHE A 60 -12.78 -3.18 -10.80
N ILE A 61 -12.52 -1.89 -10.56
CA ILE A 61 -12.23 -1.41 -9.20
C ILE A 61 -13.43 -1.62 -8.29
N ILE A 62 -14.64 -1.23 -8.69
CA ILE A 62 -15.84 -1.34 -7.85
C ILE A 62 -16.07 -2.79 -7.41
N GLU A 63 -15.97 -3.76 -8.32
CA GLU A 63 -16.22 -5.17 -8.03
C GLU A 63 -15.12 -5.82 -7.17
N ASN A 64 -13.87 -5.36 -7.30
CA ASN A 64 -12.72 -6.00 -6.68
C ASN A 64 -12.11 -5.21 -5.51
N TYR A 65 -12.57 -3.98 -5.24
CA TYR A 65 -12.00 -3.08 -4.24
C TYR A 65 -12.06 -3.64 -2.82
N ASP A 66 -12.96 -4.55 -2.48
CA ASP A 66 -12.99 -5.19 -1.17
C ASP A 66 -12.11 -6.45 -1.06
N ARG A 67 -11.74 -7.06 -2.19
CA ARG A 67 -11.06 -8.36 -2.24
C ARG A 67 -9.58 -8.25 -2.60
N MET A 68 -9.22 -7.34 -3.50
CA MET A 68 -7.86 -7.19 -4.04
C MET A 68 -7.09 -6.07 -3.35
N SER A 69 -5.80 -6.28 -3.07
CA SER A 69 -4.90 -5.23 -2.63
C SER A 69 -4.71 -4.16 -3.72
N ILE A 70 -4.32 -2.96 -3.31
CA ILE A 70 -3.97 -1.86 -4.25
C ILE A 70 -2.88 -2.30 -5.24
N LYS A 71 -1.93 -3.13 -4.80
CA LYS A 71 -0.87 -3.66 -5.64
C LYS A 71 -1.43 -4.57 -6.75
N GLU A 72 -2.36 -5.44 -6.42
CA GLU A 72 -2.99 -6.35 -7.39
C GLU A 72 -3.89 -5.59 -8.35
N LEU A 73 -4.69 -4.62 -7.87
CA LEU A 73 -5.48 -3.74 -8.73
C LEU A 73 -4.59 -2.99 -9.73
N ALA A 74 -3.50 -2.40 -9.26
CA ALA A 74 -2.53 -1.70 -10.09
C ALA A 74 -1.90 -2.59 -11.16
N ALA A 75 -1.51 -3.82 -10.78
CA ALA A 75 -0.94 -4.79 -11.70
C ALA A 75 -1.95 -5.21 -12.79
N HIS A 76 -3.20 -5.45 -12.41
CA HIS A 76 -4.25 -5.84 -13.37
C HIS A 76 -4.59 -4.71 -14.35
N LEU A 77 -4.69 -3.48 -13.85
CA LEU A 77 -5.03 -2.30 -14.65
C LEU A 77 -3.84 -1.76 -15.45
N GLY A 78 -2.63 -2.27 -15.23
CA GLY A 78 -1.41 -1.71 -15.83
C GLY A 78 -1.12 -0.27 -15.39
N ARG A 79 -1.60 0.13 -14.21
CA ARG A 79 -1.45 1.49 -13.65
C ARG A 79 -0.51 1.49 -12.46
N THR A 80 -0.05 2.67 -12.04
CA THR A 80 0.72 2.80 -10.80
C THR A 80 -0.20 2.67 -9.58
N GLN A 81 0.31 2.16 -8.46
CA GLN A 81 -0.44 2.12 -7.20
C GLN A 81 -0.96 3.51 -6.80
N TYR A 82 -0.17 4.56 -7.03
CA TYR A 82 -0.57 5.94 -6.76
C TYR A 82 -1.78 6.37 -7.59
N ALA A 83 -1.79 6.06 -8.90
CA ALA A 83 -2.92 6.39 -9.77
C ALA A 83 -4.20 5.71 -9.28
N VAL A 84 -4.11 4.41 -8.94
CA VAL A 84 -5.23 3.63 -8.40
C VAL A 84 -5.75 4.22 -7.08
N VAL A 85 -4.86 4.58 -6.15
CA VAL A 85 -5.25 5.21 -4.87
C VAL A 85 -5.94 6.55 -5.08
N SER A 86 -5.40 7.40 -5.96
CA SER A 86 -5.98 8.70 -6.28
C SER A 86 -7.39 8.55 -6.87
N HIS A 87 -7.56 7.56 -7.74
CA HIS A 87 -8.84 7.29 -8.37
C HIS A 87 -9.88 6.70 -7.43
N ILE A 88 -9.48 5.74 -6.58
CA ILE A 88 -10.32 5.24 -5.50
C ILE A 88 -10.77 6.40 -4.60
N ARG A 89 -9.90 7.36 -4.30
CA ARG A 89 -10.29 8.57 -3.55
C ARG A 89 -11.37 9.37 -4.30
N MET A 90 -11.23 9.51 -5.62
CA MET A 90 -12.23 10.19 -6.44
C MET A 90 -13.57 9.44 -6.44
N LEU A 91 -13.58 8.13 -6.68
CA LEU A 91 -14.80 7.29 -6.63
C LEU A 91 -15.48 7.35 -5.26
N ARG A 92 -14.68 7.39 -4.18
CA ARG A 92 -15.18 7.57 -2.80
C ARG A 92 -15.82 8.94 -2.58
N ASN A 93 -15.18 10.01 -3.05
CA ASN A 93 -15.72 11.36 -2.91
C ASN A 93 -17.03 11.55 -3.70
N ARG A 94 -17.22 10.77 -4.77
CA ARG A 94 -18.49 10.71 -5.52
C ARG A 94 -19.54 9.80 -4.89
N GLY A 95 -19.21 9.11 -3.79
CA GLY A 95 -20.12 8.18 -3.11
C GLY A 95 -20.33 6.84 -3.84
N ILE A 96 -19.57 6.56 -4.90
CA ILE A 96 -19.71 5.33 -5.70
C ILE A 96 -19.22 4.12 -4.91
N ILE A 97 -18.09 4.27 -4.22
CA ILE A 97 -17.54 3.23 -3.35
C ILE A 97 -17.39 3.76 -1.92
N LYS A 98 -17.62 2.88 -0.94
CA LYS A 98 -17.42 3.21 0.48
C LYS A 98 -15.97 2.99 0.87
N HIS A 99 -15.59 3.45 2.07
CA HIS A 99 -14.35 2.97 2.67
C HIS A 99 -14.41 1.45 2.79
N ARG A 100 -13.34 0.76 2.39
CA ARG A 100 -13.18 -0.67 2.70
C ARG A 100 -13.39 -0.84 4.21
N LYS A 101 -14.23 -1.79 4.60
CA LYS A 101 -14.42 -2.12 6.02
C LYS A 101 -13.04 -2.45 6.59
N ARG A 102 -12.57 -1.62 7.52
CA ARG A 102 -11.46 -2.05 8.36
C ARG A 102 -12.02 -3.20 9.17
N ILE A 103 -11.52 -4.41 8.93
CA ILE A 103 -11.67 -5.48 9.89
C ILE A 103 -10.84 -5.00 11.09
N SER A 104 -11.45 -4.22 11.99
CA SER A 104 -10.93 -4.16 13.34
C SER A 104 -11.14 -5.57 13.85
N LYS A 105 -10.08 -6.38 13.87
CA LYS A 105 -10.08 -7.50 14.79
C LYS A 105 -10.28 -6.86 16.16
N ASP A 106 -11.43 -7.11 16.77
CA ASP A 106 -11.59 -6.81 18.17
C ASP A 106 -10.45 -7.48 18.93
N TRP A 107 -9.95 -6.81 19.97
CA TRP A 107 -8.88 -7.38 20.77
C TRP A 107 -9.47 -8.53 21.58
N SER A 108 -8.93 -9.74 21.43
CA SER A 108 -9.30 -10.82 22.33
C SER A 108 -8.69 -10.58 23.71
N GLU A 109 -9.27 -11.21 24.74
CA GLU A 109 -8.72 -11.17 26.11
C GLU A 109 -7.27 -11.66 26.13
N ASP A 110 -6.94 -12.71 25.37
CA ASP A 110 -5.57 -13.23 25.22
C ASP A 110 -4.62 -12.19 24.60
N GLU A 111 -5.05 -11.47 23.56
CA GLU A 111 -4.23 -10.43 22.93
C GLU A 111 -4.01 -9.25 23.88
N GLU A 112 -5.01 -8.91 24.70
CA GLU A 112 -4.92 -7.87 25.72
C GLU A 112 -3.99 -8.26 26.86
N GLU A 113 -4.08 -9.50 27.35
CA GLU A 113 -3.20 -10.03 28.38
C GLU A 113 -1.76 -10.12 27.88
N PHE A 114 -1.56 -10.60 26.66
CA PHE A 114 -0.25 -10.63 26.01
C PHE A 114 0.34 -9.22 25.86
N LEU A 115 -0.48 -8.26 25.46
CA LEU A 115 -0.06 -6.86 25.39
C LEU A 115 0.32 -6.33 26.77
N ARG A 116 -0.46 -6.63 27.83
CA ARG A 116 -0.18 -6.21 29.20
C ARG A 116 1.16 -6.73 29.72
N LYS A 117 1.48 -7.99 29.43
CA LYS A 117 2.70 -8.66 29.90
C LYS A 117 3.96 -8.26 29.14
N HIS A 118 3.84 -7.84 27.88
CA HIS A 118 5.01 -7.67 27.01
C HIS A 118 5.23 -6.24 26.51
N TYR A 119 4.23 -5.36 26.60
CA TYR A 119 4.34 -3.98 26.14
C TYR A 119 5.31 -3.17 27.02
N GLY A 120 6.38 -2.69 26.41
CA GLY A 120 7.47 -2.00 27.12
C GLY A 120 8.68 -2.90 27.38
N ILE A 121 8.51 -4.23 27.44
CA ILE A 121 9.59 -5.21 27.61
C ILE A 121 10.13 -5.70 26.26
N MET A 122 9.23 -5.96 25.30
CA MET A 122 9.55 -6.42 23.96
C MET A 122 9.51 -5.27 22.96
N ASP A 123 10.26 -5.38 21.87
CA ASP A 123 10.17 -4.40 20.79
C ASP A 123 8.75 -4.36 20.22
N THR A 124 8.27 -3.14 19.97
CA THR A 124 6.89 -2.93 19.50
C THR A 124 6.67 -3.57 18.12
N LYS A 125 7.72 -3.71 17.28
CA LYS A 125 7.58 -4.38 15.97
C LYS A 125 7.47 -5.90 16.13
N GLU A 126 8.19 -6.49 17.06
CA GLU A 126 8.08 -7.92 17.38
C GLU A 126 6.69 -8.25 17.93
N LEU A 127 6.20 -7.45 18.88
CA LEU A 127 4.82 -7.51 19.39
C LEU A 127 3.78 -7.43 18.27
N ALA A 128 3.93 -6.46 17.37
CA ALA A 128 3.05 -6.28 16.22
C ALA A 128 3.04 -7.52 15.31
N LYS A 129 4.21 -8.12 15.07
CA LYS A 129 4.33 -9.35 14.28
C LYS A 129 3.65 -10.55 14.95
N LEU A 130 3.86 -10.73 16.26
CA LEU A 130 3.29 -11.84 17.04
C LEU A 130 1.76 -11.77 17.12
N LEU A 131 1.22 -10.58 17.33
CA LEU A 131 -0.24 -10.36 17.40
C LEU A 131 -0.89 -10.21 16.01
N GLY A 132 -0.11 -10.20 14.93
CA GLY A 132 -0.63 -9.96 13.58
C GLY A 132 -1.32 -8.59 13.43
N ARG A 133 -0.88 -7.59 14.19
CA ARG A 133 -1.44 -6.22 14.23
C ARG A 133 -0.40 -5.20 13.80
N SER A 134 -0.81 -3.97 13.50
CA SER A 134 0.13 -2.89 13.21
C SER A 134 0.74 -2.32 14.51
N THR A 135 1.97 -1.81 14.45
CA THR A 135 2.60 -1.13 15.61
C THR A 135 1.75 0.04 16.12
N CYS A 136 1.05 0.73 15.21
CA CYS A 136 0.08 1.76 15.56
C CYS A 136 -1.08 1.18 16.40
N ALA A 137 -1.67 0.06 15.97
CA ALA A 137 -2.73 -0.61 16.73
C ALA A 137 -2.27 -1.05 18.12
N ILE A 138 -1.04 -1.59 18.25
CA ILE A 138 -0.42 -1.95 19.53
C ILE A 138 -0.34 -0.73 20.46
N ASN A 139 0.29 0.37 20.00
CA ASN A 139 0.46 1.58 20.80
C ASN A 139 -0.91 2.18 21.20
N THR A 140 -1.86 2.25 20.26
CA THR A 140 -3.20 2.79 20.54
C THR A 140 -3.95 1.94 21.56
N LYS A 141 -3.88 0.60 21.47
CA LYS A 141 -4.54 -0.27 22.45
C LYS A 141 -3.89 -0.15 23.83
N ALA A 142 -2.56 -0.18 23.90
CA ALA A 142 -1.83 -0.03 25.15
C ALA A 142 -2.18 1.30 25.84
N SER A 143 -2.22 2.41 25.09
CA SER A 143 -2.67 3.71 25.62
C SER A 143 -4.10 3.68 26.13
N ARG A 144 -5.04 3.03 25.41
CA ARG A 144 -6.44 2.87 25.85
C ARG A 144 -6.59 2.01 27.09
N MET A 145 -5.72 1.02 27.27
CA MET A 145 -5.66 0.17 28.46
C MET A 145 -4.86 0.81 29.61
N GLY A 146 -4.30 2.01 29.41
CA GLY A 146 -3.46 2.70 30.40
C GLY A 146 -2.08 2.06 30.61
N ILE A 147 -1.67 1.12 29.76
CA ILE A 147 -0.36 0.45 29.85
C ILE A 147 0.71 1.42 29.35
N ARG A 148 1.67 1.75 30.22
CA ARG A 148 2.79 2.64 29.87
C ARG A 148 3.97 1.81 29.37
N LYS A 149 4.74 2.38 28.44
CA LYS A 149 6.03 1.80 28.09
C LYS A 149 6.94 1.95 29.31
N HIS A 150 7.34 0.83 29.91
CA HIS A 150 8.52 0.83 30.75
C HIS A 150 9.70 1.20 29.85
N TRP A 151 10.19 2.43 30.01
CA TRP A 151 11.23 2.97 29.14
C TRP A 151 12.55 2.27 29.43
N HIS A 152 12.96 1.32 28.59
CA HIS A 152 14.29 0.70 28.64
C HIS A 152 15.37 1.50 27.91
N GLY A 153 15.09 2.74 27.48
CA GLY A 153 16.05 3.57 26.73
C GLY A 153 17.39 3.79 27.42
N ASN A 154 17.47 3.58 28.74
CA ASN A 154 18.70 3.63 29.55
C ASN A 154 19.03 2.29 30.26
N MET A 155 18.30 1.20 30.00
CA MET A 155 18.49 -0.07 30.70
C MET A 155 19.37 -1.01 29.86
N PRO A 156 20.49 -1.52 30.40
CA PRO A 156 21.31 -2.50 29.69
C PRO A 156 20.53 -3.77 29.32
N LYS A 157 20.68 -4.23 28.07
CA LYS A 157 19.96 -5.38 27.50
C LYS A 157 20.07 -6.67 28.31
N TYR A 158 21.12 -6.83 29.11
CA TYR A 158 21.35 -8.00 29.97
C TYR A 158 20.44 -8.05 31.21
N LEU A 159 19.75 -6.96 31.59
CA LEU A 159 18.82 -6.94 32.72
C LEU A 159 17.41 -7.41 32.34
N ILE A 160 17.11 -7.55 31.05
CA ILE A 160 15.79 -7.95 30.55
C ILE A 160 15.40 -9.38 31.02
N PRO A 161 16.27 -10.40 30.99
CA PRO A 161 15.94 -11.73 31.50
C PRO A 161 15.72 -11.78 33.02
N LEU A 162 16.43 -10.92 33.78
CA LEU A 162 16.32 -10.87 35.25
C LEU A 162 14.97 -10.31 35.72
N MET A 163 14.43 -9.32 35.01
CA MET A 163 13.09 -8.79 35.30
C MET A 163 11.99 -9.83 34.98
N ARG A 164 12.14 -10.58 33.87
CA ARG A 164 11.21 -11.68 33.53
C ARG A 164 11.13 -12.72 34.65
N ALA A 165 12.27 -13.09 35.22
CA ALA A 165 12.34 -14.07 36.31
C ALA A 165 11.79 -13.54 37.67
N ALA A 166 11.81 -12.22 37.90
CA ALA A 166 11.32 -11.61 39.13
C ALA A 166 9.78 -11.52 39.18
N GLU A 167 9.14 -11.28 38.03
CA GLU A 167 7.68 -11.29 37.92
C GLU A 167 7.09 -12.69 38.08
N GLU A 168 7.72 -13.73 37.51
CA GLU A 168 7.29 -15.14 37.69
C GLU A 168 7.24 -15.57 39.17
N ARG A 169 8.10 -14.98 40.02
CA ARG A 169 8.14 -15.24 41.46
C ARG A 169 7.16 -14.42 42.29
N SER A 170 6.55 -13.39 41.72
CA SER A 170 5.64 -12.49 42.43
C SER A 170 4.17 -12.94 42.35
N PHE A 171 3.90 -14.05 41.66
CA PHE A 171 2.58 -14.64 41.44
C PHE A 171 2.49 -16.13 41.87
N SER A 172 3.47 -16.65 42.61
CA SER A 172 3.38 -17.91 43.37
C SER A 172 3.21 -17.60 44.85
#